data_AF-A0A7W9BVS2-F1
#
_entry.id   AF-A0A7W9BVS2-F1
#
_cell.length_a   1.000
_cell.length_b   1.000
_cell.length_c   1.000
_cell.angle_alpha   90.00
_cell.angle_beta   90.00
_cell.angle_gamma   90.00
#
_symmetry.space_group_name_H-M   'P 1'
#
loop_
_entity.id
_entity.type
_entity.pdbx_description
1 polymer ?
#
loop_
_entity_poly.entity_id
_entity_poly.type
_entity_poly.pdbx_seq_one_letter_code
_entity_poly.pdbx_strand_id
1 'polypeptide(L)' 'MAELLASVEGRFILSLNDTPEVRTTFAAFSTEEIETIWSISSPTPAGAARLTELVIGGGRAPVPVANLLL' A
#
# COMPACT_ATOMS: atom_id res chain seq x y z
N MET A 1 5.45 3.45 10.57
CA MET A 1 4.28 2.75 9.97
C MET A 1 4.68 1.46 9.28
N ALA A 2 5.63 1.46 8.33
CA ALA A 2 6.10 0.25 7.66
C ALA A 2 6.50 -0.88 8.62
N GLU A 3 7.19 -0.56 9.73
CA GLU A 3 7.55 -1.53 10.76
C GLU A 3 6.35 -2.23 11.41
N LEU A 4 5.25 -1.51 11.64
CA LEU A 4 4.01 -2.09 12.20
C LEU A 4 3.34 -3.04 11.21
N LEU A 5 3.37 -2.68 9.91
CA LEU A 5 2.84 -3.53 8.84
C LEU A 5 3.68 -4.79 8.64
N ALA A 6 4.98 -4.74 8.93
CA ALA A 6 5.84 -5.92 8.90
C ALA A 6 5.47 -6.95 9.98
N SER A 7 4.91 -6.51 11.11
CA SER A 7 4.45 -7.37 12.21
C SER A 7 2.97 -7.74 12.14
N VAL A 8 2.24 -7.39 11.08
CA VAL A 8 0.80 -7.64 11.03
C VAL A 8 0.49 -9.13 10.90
N GLU A 9 -0.41 -9.61 11.76
CA GLU A 9 -0.95 -10.98 11.67
C GLU A 9 -2.04 -11.03 10.60
N GLY A 10 -1.66 -11.48 9.41
CA GLY A 10 -2.54 -11.57 8.25
C GLY A 10 -1.98 -10.83 7.04
N ARG A 11 -2.81 -10.71 6.01
CA ARG A 11 -2.45 -10.02 4.76
C ARG A 11 -3.02 -8.60 4.74
N PHE A 12 -2.30 -7.69 4.11
CA PHE A 12 -2.76 -6.31 3.90
C PHE A 12 -2.56 -5.85 2.46
N ILE A 13 -3.34 -4.85 2.09
CA ILE A 13 -3.15 -4.02 0.90
C ILE A 13 -3.23 -2.56 1.32
N LEU A 14 -2.37 -1.72 0.75
CA LEU A 14 -2.28 -0.29 1.04
C LEU A 14 -2.05 0.46 -0.28
N SER A 15 -2.81 1.52 -0.55
CA SER A 15 -2.53 2.43 -1.66
C SER A 15 -1.94 3.74 -1.13
N LEU A 16 -0.87 4.21 -1.75
CA LEU A 16 -0.22 5.49 -1.44
C LEU A 16 0.20 6.21 -2.72
N ASN A 17 0.27 7.53 -2.67
CA ASN A 17 0.86 8.30 -3.76
C ASN A 17 2.32 7.89 -4.00
N ASP A 18 2.71 7.81 -5.27
CA ASP A 18 4.07 7.52 -5.66
C ASP A 18 5.00 8.70 -5.38
N THR A 19 5.80 8.58 -4.32
CA THR A 19 6.87 9.52 -3.98
C THR A 19 8.15 8.76 -3.67
N PRO A 20 9.34 9.38 -3.81
CA PRO A 20 10.61 8.75 -3.43
C PRO A 20 10.64 8.27 -1.97
N GLU A 21 9.97 9.00 -1.08
CA GLU A 21 9.86 8.65 0.34
C GLU A 21 9.02 7.38 0.55
N VAL A 22 7.88 7.25 -0.15
CA VAL A 22 7.04 6.04 -0.09
C VAL A 22 7.81 4.83 -0.63
N ARG A 23 8.47 4.97 -1.78
CA ARG A 23 9.30 3.89 -2.35
C ARG A 23 10.39 3.42 -1.41
N THR A 24 11.07 4.36 -0.75
CA THR A 24 12.13 4.03 0.20
C THR A 24 11.58 3.38 1.47
N THR A 25 10.49 3.92 2.01
CA THR A 25 9.89 3.46 3.28
C THR A 25 9.27 2.07 3.16
N PHE A 26 8.72 1.72 2.00
CA PHE A 26 7.99 0.48 1.76
C PHE A 26 8.73 -0.52 0.86
N ALA A 27 10.02 -0.31 0.60
CA ALA A 27 10.86 -1.17 -0.26
C ALA A 27 10.90 -2.65 0.16
N ALA A 28 10.56 -2.96 1.42
CA ALA A 28 10.51 -4.33 1.94
C ALA A 28 9.24 -5.12 1.54
N PHE A 29 8.26 -4.47 0.90
CA PHE A 29 6.97 -5.07 0.51
C PHE A 29 6.84 -5.20 -1.01
N SER A 30 5.84 -5.97 -1.47
CA SER A 30 5.52 -6.03 -2.90
C SER A 30 4.81 -4.75 -3.31
N THR A 31 5.22 -4.13 -4.41
CA THR A 31 4.65 -2.87 -4.90
C THR A 31 4.30 -2.95 -6.38
N GLU A 32 3.13 -2.45 -6.76
CA GLU A 32 2.68 -2.30 -8.14
C GLU A 32 2.30 -0.83 -8.41
N GLU A 33 2.70 -0.31 -9.56
CA GLU A 33 2.39 1.04 -10.00
C GLU A 33 1.06 1.07 -10.75
N ILE A 34 0.16 1.97 -10.34
CA ILE A 34 -1.12 2.20 -11.01
C ILE A 34 -1.26 3.69 -11.29
N GLU A 35 -1.54 4.04 -12.54
CA GLU A 35 -1.91 5.42 -12.90
C GLU A 35 -3.33 5.71 -12.40
N THR A 36 -3.48 6.71 -11.52
CA THR A 36 -4.78 7.11 -11.00
C THR A 36 -5.02 8.60 -11.23
N ILE A 37 -6.29 8.97 -11.41
CA ILE A 37 -6.70 10.36 -11.53
C ILE A 37 -7.51 10.71 -10.29
N TRP A 38 -6.93 11.53 -9.42
CA TRP A 38 -7.66 12.11 -8.29
C TRP A 38 -7.88 13.59 -8.55
N SER A 39 -9.14 14.04 -8.45
CA SER A 39 -9.44 15.47 -8.38
C SER A 39 -9.28 15.91 -6.93
N ILE A 40 -8.29 16.75 -6.64
CA ILE A 40 -8.33 17.54 -5.41
C ILE A 40 -9.50 18.52 -5.60
N SER A 41 -10.41 18.58 -4.63
CA SER A 41 -11.65 19.37 -4.65
C SER A 41 -11.39 20.89 -4.66
N SER A 42 -10.74 21.38 -5.69
CA SER A 42 -10.76 22.78 -6.08
C SER A 42 -11.90 22.96 -7.08
N PRO A 43 -12.82 23.94 -6.90
CA PRO A 43 -13.94 24.18 -7.81
C PRO A 43 -13.51 24.73 -9.18
N THR A 44 -12.21 24.73 -9.51
CA THR A 44 -11.69 25.17 -10.81
C THR A 44 -11.24 23.96 -11.65
N PRO A 45 -11.54 23.91 -12.96
CA PRO A 45 -11.17 22.81 -13.86
C PRO A 45 -9.66 22.52 -13.99
N ALA A 46 -8.80 23.37 -13.40
CA ALA A 46 -7.35 23.24 -13.40
C ALA A 46 -6.79 22.33 -12.28
N GLY A 47 -7.64 21.76 -11.41
CA GLY A 47 -7.23 21.04 -10.19
C GLY A 47 -7.10 19.52 -10.26
N ALA A 48 -7.35 18.89 -11.41
CA ALA A 48 -7.16 17.44 -11.57
C ALA A 48 -5.69 17.14 -11.87
N ALA A 49 -4.92 16.78 -10.84
CA ALA A 49 -3.56 16.30 -11.00
C ALA A 49 -3.59 14.79 -11.29
N ARG A 50 -2.98 14.37 -12.40
CA ARG A 50 -2.64 12.95 -12.59
C ARG A 50 -1.54 12.59 -11.59
N LEU A 51 -1.79 11.61 -10.74
CA LEU A 51 -0.83 11.15 -9.74
C LEU A 51 -0.73 9.63 -9.87
N THR A 52 0.49 9.12 -9.94
CA THR A 52 0.73 7.68 -9.86
C THR A 52 0.52 7.24 -8.42
N GLU A 53 -0.17 6.12 -8.23
CA GLU A 53 -0.24 5.43 -6.94
C GLU A 53 0.59 4.15 -6.94
N LEU A 54 1.05 3.78 -5.75
CA LEU A 54 1.67 2.51 -5.45
C LEU A 54 0.69 1.66 -4.65
N VAL A 55 0.31 0.53 -5.21
CA VAL A 55 -0.40 -0.53 -4.50
C VAL A 55 0.63 -1.43 -3.83
N ILE A 56 0.63 -1.45 -2.51
CA ILE A 56 1.61 -2.11 -1.67
C ILE A 56 0.92 -3.29 -0.97
N GLY A 57 1.46 -4.49 -1.17
CA GLY A 57 0.95 -5.74 -0.59
C GLY A 57 1.98 -6.40 0.32
N GLY A 58 1.50 -6.98 1.41
CA GLY A 58 2.36 -7.71 2.34
C GLY A 58 1.61 -8.45 3.44
N GLY A 59 2.36 -8.79 4.49
CA GLY A 59 1.87 -9.50 5.66
C GLY A 59 2.16 -11.00 5.62
N ARG A 60 1.99 -11.67 6.77
CA ARG A 60 2.23 -13.12 6.89
C ARG A 60 0.99 -13.89 6.50
N ALA A 61 1.20 -15.01 5.79
CA ALA A 61 0.12 -15.97 5.58
C ALA A 61 -0.44 -16.41 6.95
N PRO A 62 -1.77 -16.59 7.09
CA PRO A 62 -2.34 -17.14 8.30
C PRO A 62 -1.65 -18.45 8.65
N VAL A 63 -1.34 -18.67 9.93
CA VAL A 63 -0.85 -19.97 10.39
C VAL A 63 -1.95 -20.99 10.09
N PRO A 64 -1.68 -22.05 9.30
CA PRO A 64 -2.68 -23.05 9.00
C PRO A 64 -3.22 -23.65 10.30
N VAL A 65 -4.53 -23.63 10.49
CA VAL A 65 -5.24 -24.18 11.66
C VAL A 65 -4.99 -25.68 11.86
N ALA A 66 -4.42 -26.36 10.86
CA ALA A 66 -4.00 -27.76 10.93
C ALA A 66 -2.88 -28.03 11.96
N ASN A 67 -2.17 -27.00 12.46
CA ASN A 67 -1.09 -27.16 13.43
C ASN A 67 -1.52 -26.94 14.90
N LEU A 68 -2.83 -26.79 15.19
CA LEU A 68 -3.35 -26.48 16.54
C LEU A 68 -3.83 -27.72 17.34
N LEU A 69 -3.50 -28.95 16.91
CA LEU A 69 -3.92 -30.20 17.56
C LEU A 69 -2.75 -31.09 18.04
N LEU A 70 -1.69 -30.50 18.61
CA LEU A 70 -0.68 -31.24 19.39
C LEU A 70 -0.58 -30.66 20.80
#